data_AF-A0A9D0LHS9-F1
#
_entry.id   AF-A0A9D0LHS9-F1
#
_cell.length_a   1.000
_cell.length_b   1.000
_cell.length_c   1.000
_cell.angle_alpha   90.00
_cell.angle_beta   90.00
_cell.angle_gamma   90.00
#
_symmetry.space_group_name_H-M   'P 1'
#
loop_
_entity.id
_entity.type
_entity.pdbx_description
1 polymer ?
#
loop_
_entity_poly.entity_id
_entity_poly.type
_entity_poly.pdbx_seq_one_letter_code
_entity_poly.pdbx_strand_id
1 'polypeptide(L)'
;MGAGVIPFAWQGGEWQFLFQRVFSGRKAGYLVDFGGGVGAGESYRSAAAREFVEETETMYLAPDLAAVAVTEAAVREQVARVEALFEATLSGHPDWWSPRVLPDGRSKPWRTFFIRFDYRAVDEMNRAWAADAGRRFRKRRELVWLSAGKLLAIYDREPERLWKRVRQLSRAVSIVREIQAGSP
;
A
#
# COMPACT_ATOMS: atom_id res chain seq x y z
N MET A 1 -11.38 -2.05 -13.96
CA MET A 1 -10.77 -0.84 -13.35
C MET A 1 -10.14 -1.27 -12.04
N GLY A 2 -9.18 -0.54 -11.48
CA GLY A 2 -8.55 -0.94 -10.21
C GLY A 2 -7.98 0.24 -9.43
N ALA A 3 -7.74 0.03 -8.16
CA ALA A 3 -7.10 1.04 -7.31
C ALA A 3 -6.09 0.40 -6.38
N GLY A 4 -5.16 1.21 -5.90
CA GLY A 4 -4.31 0.82 -4.80
C GLY A 4 -3.79 1.99 -3.99
N VAL A 5 -3.06 1.67 -2.94
CA VAL A 5 -2.40 2.62 -2.06
C VAL A 5 -0.96 2.18 -1.82
N ILE A 6 -0.07 3.16 -1.75
CA ILE A 6 1.27 3.04 -1.18
C ILE A 6 1.26 3.93 0.07
N PRO A 7 1.09 3.32 1.27
CA PRO A 7 1.20 4.05 2.52
C PRO A 7 2.60 4.60 2.68
N PHE A 8 2.72 5.78 3.27
CA PHE A 8 4.01 6.31 3.71
C PHE A 8 3.90 6.88 5.12
N ALA A 9 5.01 6.87 5.85
CA ALA A 9 5.06 7.34 7.23
C ALA A 9 6.44 7.94 7.53
N TRP A 10 6.50 8.88 8.48
CA TRP A 10 7.77 9.41 8.97
C TRP A 10 8.32 8.47 10.05
N GLN A 11 9.58 8.06 9.91
CA GLN A 11 10.25 7.27 10.93
C GLN A 11 11.76 7.45 10.88
N GLY A 12 12.38 7.64 12.05
CA GLY A 12 13.84 7.67 12.16
C GLY A 12 14.51 8.79 11.35
N GLY A 13 13.81 9.92 11.14
CA GLY A 13 14.35 11.07 10.39
C GLY A 13 14.19 10.98 8.88
N GLU A 14 13.47 9.98 8.36
CA GLU A 14 13.20 9.86 6.92
C GLU A 14 11.79 9.35 6.64
N TRP A 15 11.29 9.65 5.44
CA TRP A 15 10.04 9.11 4.93
C TRP A 15 10.21 7.66 4.48
N GLN A 16 9.34 6.79 4.99
CA GLN A 16 9.26 5.37 4.66
C GLN A 16 8.01 5.09 3.83
N PHE A 17 8.09 4.15 2.89
CA PHE A 17 6.99 3.70 2.04
C PHE A 17 6.74 2.21 2.24
N LEU A 18 5.49 1.85 2.49
CA LEU A 18 5.09 0.48 2.80
C LEU A 18 4.76 -0.28 1.52
N PHE A 19 5.35 -1.46 1.39
CA PHE A 19 5.03 -2.42 0.34
C PHE A 19 4.74 -3.78 0.95
N GLN A 20 4.10 -4.64 0.17
CA GLN A 20 3.99 -6.06 0.47
C GLN A 20 4.79 -6.89 -0.54
N ARG A 21 5.27 -8.03 -0.08
CA ARG A 21 5.78 -9.13 -0.90
C ARG A 21 4.86 -10.33 -0.71
N VAL A 22 4.84 -11.20 -1.70
CA VAL A 22 4.16 -12.51 -1.60
C VAL A 22 5.20 -13.61 -1.65
N PHE A 23 4.97 -14.69 -0.89
CA PHE A 23 5.89 -15.82 -0.84
C PHE A 23 5.79 -16.76 -2.05
N SER A 24 4.67 -16.73 -2.77
CA SER A 24 4.42 -17.63 -3.91
C SER A 24 3.52 -17.01 -4.97
N GLY A 25 3.49 -17.63 -6.15
CA GLY A 25 2.68 -17.21 -7.29
C GLY A 25 3.31 -16.08 -8.12
N ARG A 26 2.52 -15.50 -9.03
CA ARG A 26 3.00 -14.58 -10.08
C ARG A 26 3.67 -13.29 -9.59
N LYS A 27 3.48 -12.92 -8.32
CA LYS A 27 4.07 -11.70 -7.72
C LYS A 27 5.23 -12.02 -6.78
N ALA A 28 5.66 -13.28 -6.67
CA ALA A 28 6.73 -13.67 -5.77
C ALA A 28 8.03 -12.94 -6.14
N GLY A 29 8.75 -12.45 -5.12
CA GLY A 29 9.99 -11.69 -5.29
C GLY A 29 9.83 -10.20 -5.61
N TYR A 30 8.61 -9.71 -5.89
CA TYR A 30 8.37 -8.31 -6.22
C TYR A 30 7.89 -7.49 -5.02
N LEU A 31 8.17 -6.18 -5.06
CA LEU A 31 7.50 -5.16 -4.24
C LEU A 31 6.15 -4.82 -4.87
N VAL A 32 5.08 -4.97 -4.09
CA VAL A 32 3.70 -4.81 -4.55
C VAL A 32 3.01 -3.73 -3.72
N ASP A 33 2.17 -2.94 -4.40
CA ASP A 33 1.19 -2.04 -3.77
C ASP A 33 0.05 -2.82 -3.10
N PHE A 34 -0.73 -2.14 -2.27
CA PHE A 34 -1.98 -2.67 -1.72
C PHE A 34 -3.10 -2.28 -2.67
N GLY A 35 -3.64 -3.21 -3.44
CA GLY A 35 -4.61 -2.84 -4.47
C GLY A 35 -5.17 -3.98 -5.29
N GLY A 36 -6.38 -3.76 -5.78
CA GLY A 36 -7.20 -4.74 -6.51
C GLY A 36 -8.26 -4.09 -7.37
N GLY A 37 -9.38 -4.79 -7.55
CA GLY A 37 -10.46 -4.37 -8.44
C GLY A 37 -11.35 -3.32 -7.79
N VAL A 38 -11.90 -2.42 -8.60
CA VAL A 38 -12.99 -1.52 -8.17
C VAL A 38 -14.32 -2.26 -8.35
N GLY A 39 -15.12 -2.31 -7.29
CA GLY A 39 -16.48 -2.88 -7.30
C GLY A 39 -17.51 -2.01 -8.01
N ALA A 40 -18.73 -2.51 -8.16
CA ALA A 40 -19.83 -1.77 -8.77
C ALA A 40 -20.20 -0.54 -7.92
N GLY A 41 -20.20 0.66 -8.51
CA GLY A 41 -20.48 1.92 -7.82
C GLY A 41 -19.39 2.39 -6.85
N GLU A 42 -18.29 1.64 -6.70
CA GLU A 42 -17.20 1.96 -5.78
C GLU A 42 -16.27 3.03 -6.37
N SER A 43 -15.85 3.98 -5.54
CA SER A 43 -14.84 4.97 -5.94
C SER A 43 -13.43 4.36 -5.95
N TYR A 44 -12.50 4.92 -6.73
CA TYR A 44 -11.09 4.48 -6.66
C TYR A 44 -10.49 4.63 -5.26
N ARG A 45 -10.89 5.65 -4.48
CA ARG A 45 -10.38 5.87 -3.12
C ARG A 45 -10.89 4.78 -2.17
N SER A 46 -12.20 4.52 -2.16
CA SER A 46 -12.82 3.49 -1.35
C SER A 46 -12.28 2.10 -1.68
N ALA A 47 -12.07 1.79 -2.98
CA ALA A 47 -11.43 0.55 -3.41
C ALA A 47 -10.01 0.43 -2.87
N ALA A 48 -9.19 1.48 -2.94
CA ALA A 48 -7.82 1.43 -2.41
C ALA A 48 -7.79 1.26 -0.88
N ALA A 49 -8.69 1.93 -0.16
CA ALA A 49 -8.83 1.79 1.29
C ALA A 49 -9.24 0.36 1.70
N ARG A 50 -10.28 -0.19 1.04
CA ARG A 50 -10.72 -1.58 1.23
C ARG A 50 -9.60 -2.58 0.97
N GLU A 51 -8.92 -2.45 -0.17
CA GLU A 51 -7.84 -3.37 -0.54
C GLU A 51 -6.66 -3.33 0.44
N PHE A 52 -6.36 -2.16 1.03
CA PHE A 52 -5.36 -2.09 2.10
C PHE A 52 -5.77 -2.88 3.34
N VAL A 53 -7.00 -2.69 3.82
CA VAL A 53 -7.52 -3.38 5.01
C VAL A 53 -7.60 -4.89 4.77
N GLU A 54 -8.04 -5.31 3.58
CA GLU A 54 -8.15 -6.72 3.21
C GLU A 54 -6.80 -7.40 2.99
N GLU A 55 -5.82 -6.74 2.35
CA GLU A 55 -4.47 -7.31 2.14
C GLU A 55 -3.64 -7.30 3.43
N THR A 56 -3.98 -6.46 4.41
CA THR A 56 -3.40 -6.50 5.76
C THR A 56 -4.20 -7.34 6.75
N GLU A 57 -5.31 -7.95 6.31
CA GLU A 57 -6.21 -8.78 7.13
C GLU A 57 -6.55 -8.13 8.46
N THR A 58 -6.92 -6.83 8.40
CA THR A 58 -7.27 -5.97 9.53
C THR A 58 -6.19 -5.80 10.60
N MET A 59 -4.97 -6.29 10.38
CA MET A 59 -3.89 -6.22 11.37
C MET A 59 -3.28 -4.82 11.50
N TYR A 60 -3.14 -4.09 10.39
CA TYR A 60 -2.33 -2.86 10.38
C TYR A 60 -2.86 -1.78 11.32
N LEU A 61 -4.18 -1.66 11.48
CA LEU A 61 -4.82 -0.68 12.36
C LEU A 61 -5.27 -1.27 13.70
N ALA A 62 -5.04 -2.57 13.94
CA ALA A 62 -5.46 -3.24 15.16
C ALA A 62 -4.47 -2.99 16.31
N PRO A 63 -4.94 -2.56 17.49
CA PRO A 63 -4.05 -2.30 18.63
C PRO A 63 -3.43 -3.59 19.18
N ASP A 64 -4.15 -4.72 19.12
CA ASP A 64 -3.69 -6.03 19.55
C ASP A 64 -3.86 -7.04 18.41
N LEU A 65 -2.76 -7.65 17.98
CA LEU A 65 -2.76 -8.67 16.93
C LEU A 65 -3.39 -9.99 17.42
N ALA A 66 -3.36 -10.31 18.71
CA ALA A 66 -3.96 -11.54 19.21
C ALA A 66 -5.50 -11.53 19.08
N ALA A 67 -6.12 -10.36 19.22
CA ALA A 67 -7.57 -10.17 19.11
C ALA A 67 -8.08 -9.94 17.67
N VAL A 68 -7.20 -9.89 16.65
CA VAL A 68 -7.60 -9.63 15.26
C VAL A 68 -8.53 -10.73 14.75
N ALA A 69 -9.67 -10.30 14.21
CA ALA A 69 -10.59 -11.12 13.44
C ALA A 69 -10.95 -10.43 12.11
N VAL A 70 -10.94 -11.19 11.02
CA VAL A 70 -11.30 -10.70 9.68
C VAL A 70 -12.81 -10.86 9.49
N THR A 71 -13.59 -10.04 10.21
CA THR A 71 -15.05 -9.98 10.07
C THR A 71 -15.44 -8.81 9.18
N GLU A 72 -16.62 -8.86 8.57
CA GLU A 72 -17.14 -7.75 7.76
C GLU A 72 -17.24 -6.44 8.56
N ALA A 73 -17.63 -6.53 9.85
CA ALA A 73 -17.71 -5.38 10.73
C ALA A 73 -16.33 -4.75 10.97
N ALA A 74 -15.31 -5.56 11.26
CA ALA A 74 -13.94 -5.09 11.48
C ALA A 74 -13.33 -4.48 10.20
N VAL A 75 -13.58 -5.11 9.04
CA VAL A 75 -13.15 -4.56 7.74
C VAL A 75 -13.81 -3.20 7.50
N ARG A 76 -15.14 -3.09 7.64
CA ARG A 76 -15.86 -1.84 7.43
C ARG A 76 -15.38 -0.71 8.36
N GLU A 77 -15.18 -1.00 9.64
CA GLU A 77 -14.67 -0.03 10.62
C GLU A 77 -13.28 0.48 10.22
N GLN A 78 -12.36 -0.43 9.88
CA GLN A 78 -11.02 -0.04 9.49
C GLN A 78 -10.96 0.65 8.14
N VAL A 79 -11.85 0.31 7.19
CA VAL A 79 -11.95 1.02 5.92
C VAL A 79 -12.31 2.48 6.15
N ALA A 80 -13.27 2.77 7.03
CA ALA A 80 -13.62 4.15 7.38
C ALA A 80 -12.42 4.92 7.98
N ARG A 81 -11.61 4.25 8.83
CA ARG A 81 -10.37 4.83 9.37
C ARG A 81 -9.34 5.13 8.29
N VAL A 82 -9.16 4.22 7.32
CA VAL A 82 -8.27 4.46 6.18
C VAL A 82 -8.79 5.57 5.27
N GLU A 83 -10.10 5.64 5.02
CA GLU A 83 -10.70 6.73 4.23
C GLU A 83 -10.48 8.10 4.89
N ALA A 84 -10.49 8.18 6.22
CA ALA A 84 -10.12 9.40 6.94
C ALA A 84 -8.65 9.80 6.69
N LEU A 85 -7.72 8.85 6.60
CA LEU A 85 -6.32 9.13 6.22
C LEU A 85 -6.20 9.62 4.78
N PHE A 86 -7.02 9.08 3.88
CA PHE A 86 -7.10 9.57 2.50
C PHE A 86 -7.55 11.02 2.45
N GLU A 87 -8.61 11.37 3.19
CA GLU A 87 -9.11 12.75 3.23
C GLU A 87 -8.07 13.71 3.83
N ALA A 88 -7.48 13.33 4.97
CA ALA A 88 -6.43 14.12 5.62
C ALA A 88 -5.22 14.35 4.70
N THR A 89 -4.78 13.33 3.94
CA THR A 89 -3.63 13.48 3.04
C THR A 89 -4.00 14.28 1.79
N LEU A 90 -5.10 13.92 1.13
CA LEU A 90 -5.43 14.42 -0.20
C LEU A 90 -6.10 15.81 -0.18
N SER A 91 -6.58 16.27 0.98
CA SER A 91 -7.04 17.66 1.15
C SER A 91 -5.88 18.65 0.99
N GLY A 92 -4.69 18.34 1.54
CA GLY A 92 -3.48 19.13 1.36
C GLY A 92 -2.73 18.82 0.06
N HIS A 93 -2.84 17.58 -0.42
CA HIS A 93 -2.09 17.09 -1.59
C HIS A 93 -2.99 16.31 -2.57
N PRO A 94 -3.92 16.99 -3.28
CA PRO A 94 -4.89 16.33 -4.16
C PRO A 94 -4.24 15.56 -5.32
N ASP A 95 -2.98 15.86 -5.62
CA ASP A 95 -2.19 15.30 -6.69
C ASP A 95 -1.32 14.09 -6.30
N TRP A 96 -1.35 13.65 -5.04
CA TRP A 96 -0.60 12.48 -4.55
C TRP A 96 -1.26 11.16 -4.95
N TRP A 97 -1.40 10.98 -6.26
CA TRP A 97 -1.80 9.74 -6.88
C TRP A 97 -1.18 9.63 -8.28
N SER A 98 -0.96 8.39 -8.72
CA SER A 98 -0.41 8.09 -10.03
C SER A 98 -1.35 7.20 -10.85
N PRO A 99 -1.60 7.52 -12.13
CA PRO A 99 -2.19 6.57 -13.05
C PRO A 99 -1.17 5.47 -13.41
N ARG A 100 -1.66 4.38 -14.01
CA ARG A 100 -0.80 3.39 -14.66
C ARG A 100 -0.72 3.64 -16.16
N VAL A 101 0.49 3.77 -16.67
CA VAL A 101 0.80 3.92 -18.08
C VAL A 101 1.61 2.73 -18.56
N LEU A 102 1.18 2.10 -19.65
CA LEU A 102 1.91 1.01 -20.29
C LEU A 102 3.14 1.53 -21.06
N PRO A 103 4.11 0.67 -21.39
CA PRO A 103 5.28 1.07 -22.19
C PRO A 103 4.93 1.68 -23.55
N ASP A 104 3.76 1.33 -24.11
CA ASP A 104 3.24 1.88 -25.37
C ASP A 104 2.46 3.20 -25.20
N GLY A 105 2.51 3.82 -24.01
CA GLY A 105 1.84 5.07 -23.70
C GLY A 105 0.35 4.95 -23.34
N ARG A 106 -0.27 3.76 -23.47
CA ARG A 106 -1.68 3.59 -23.14
C ARG A 106 -1.91 3.61 -21.63
N SER A 107 -2.91 4.37 -21.20
CA SER A 107 -3.35 4.39 -19.81
C SER A 107 -4.21 3.17 -19.48
N LYS A 108 -3.99 2.58 -18.30
CA LYS A 108 -4.92 1.62 -17.70
C LYS A 108 -5.90 2.36 -16.80
N PRO A 109 -7.15 1.89 -16.68
CA PRO A 109 -8.10 2.45 -15.73
C PRO A 109 -7.72 1.99 -14.31
N TRP A 110 -6.67 2.62 -13.78
CA TRP A 110 -6.06 2.32 -12.49
C TRP A 110 -5.50 3.58 -11.84
N ARG A 111 -5.71 3.74 -10.53
CA ARG A 111 -5.09 4.81 -9.72
C ARG A 111 -4.42 4.22 -8.49
N THR A 112 -3.17 4.60 -8.23
CA THR A 112 -2.50 4.31 -6.95
C THR A 112 -2.29 5.61 -6.19
N PHE A 113 -2.78 5.68 -4.96
CA PHE A 113 -2.67 6.85 -4.08
C PHE A 113 -1.46 6.71 -3.16
N PHE A 114 -0.81 7.82 -2.82
CA PHE A 114 0.23 7.88 -1.80
C PHE A 114 -0.37 8.55 -0.57
N ILE A 115 -0.56 7.79 0.49
CA ILE A 115 -1.35 8.21 1.65
C ILE A 115 -0.51 8.14 2.91
N ARG A 116 -0.58 9.19 3.73
CA ARG A 116 0.14 9.24 4.99
C ARG A 116 -0.54 8.35 6.02
N PHE A 117 0.25 7.51 6.67
CA PHE A 117 -0.15 6.65 7.78
C PHE A 117 0.75 6.92 8.99
N ASP A 118 0.28 6.52 10.16
CA ASP A 118 1.16 6.38 11.30
C ASP A 118 2.14 5.22 11.06
N TYR A 119 3.40 5.44 11.44
CA TYR A 119 4.40 4.38 11.35
C TYR A 119 4.05 3.25 12.31
N ARG A 120 4.05 2.03 11.80
CA ARG A 120 3.92 0.82 12.59
C ARG A 120 5.05 -0.14 12.25
N ALA A 121 5.71 -0.68 13.28
CA ALA A 121 6.64 -1.77 13.12
C ALA A 121 5.89 -3.00 12.56
N VAL A 122 6.36 -3.52 11.44
CA VAL A 122 5.66 -4.58 10.70
C VAL A 122 6.06 -6.00 11.10
N ASP A 123 7.14 -6.14 11.87
CA ASP A 123 7.71 -7.44 12.23
C ASP A 123 6.72 -8.32 13.00
N GLU A 124 5.89 -7.73 13.85
CA GLU A 124 4.86 -8.46 14.58
C GLU A 124 3.79 -9.03 13.65
N MET A 125 3.35 -8.27 12.65
CA MET A 125 2.38 -8.72 11.64
C MET A 125 2.99 -9.80 10.75
N ASN A 126 4.23 -9.62 10.33
CA ASN A 126 4.97 -10.60 9.55
C ASN A 126 5.13 -11.92 10.32
N ARG A 127 5.48 -11.86 11.61
CA ARG A 127 5.55 -13.03 12.50
C ARG A 127 4.18 -13.69 12.67
N ALA A 128 3.11 -12.91 12.87
CA ALA A 128 1.77 -13.44 13.01
C ALA A 128 1.32 -14.21 11.75
N TRP A 129 1.56 -13.67 10.56
CA TRP A 129 1.28 -14.37 9.29
C TRP A 129 2.12 -15.63 9.10
N ALA A 130 3.40 -15.60 9.46
CA ALA A 130 4.28 -16.74 9.36
C ALA A 130 3.85 -17.88 10.31
N ALA A 131 3.52 -17.53 11.56
CA ALA A 131 3.16 -18.48 12.61
C ALA A 131 1.76 -19.08 12.48
N ASP A 132 0.80 -18.34 11.89
CA ASP A 132 -0.61 -18.76 11.82
C ASP A 132 -0.83 -20.07 11.03
N ALA A 133 0.12 -20.46 10.18
CA ALA A 133 0.02 -21.65 9.34
C ALA A 133 -1.28 -21.73 8.49
N GLY A 134 -1.99 -20.61 8.29
CA GLY A 134 -3.11 -20.49 7.36
C GLY A 134 -4.46 -20.78 7.99
N ARG A 135 -4.54 -20.61 9.32
CA ARG A 135 -5.72 -20.89 10.14
C ARG A 135 -6.58 -19.64 10.24
N ARG A 136 -6.09 -18.59 10.91
CA ARG A 136 -6.78 -17.31 11.09
C ARG A 136 -6.66 -16.43 9.86
N PHE A 137 -5.53 -16.52 9.17
CA PHE A 137 -5.13 -15.61 8.12
C PHE A 137 -4.98 -16.34 6.79
N ARG A 138 -5.68 -15.85 5.77
CA ARG A 138 -5.67 -16.40 4.42
C ARG A 138 -4.54 -15.82 3.59
N LYS A 139 -4.12 -14.58 3.87
CA LYS A 139 -3.08 -13.91 3.08
C LYS A 139 -1.71 -14.35 3.56
N ARG A 140 -0.81 -14.60 2.61
CA ARG A 140 0.60 -14.93 2.87
C ARG A 140 1.44 -13.82 2.30
N ARG A 141 1.75 -12.85 3.16
CA ARG A 141 2.42 -11.61 2.83
C ARG A 141 3.55 -11.33 3.79
N GLU A 142 4.50 -10.56 3.31
CA GLU A 142 5.52 -9.91 4.12
C GLU A 142 5.40 -8.41 3.84
N LEU A 143 5.17 -7.60 4.87
CA LEU A 143 5.24 -6.15 4.75
C LEU A 143 6.68 -5.68 4.91
N VAL A 144 7.04 -4.66 4.15
CA VAL A 144 8.37 -4.06 4.19
C VAL A 144 8.27 -2.54 4.05
N TRP A 145 8.92 -1.83 4.95
CA TRP A 145 9.19 -0.41 4.82
C TRP A 145 10.44 -0.17 3.99
N LEU A 146 10.39 0.79 3.08
CA LEU A 146 11.53 1.26 2.31
C LEU A 146 11.65 2.78 2.45
N SER A 147 12.86 3.27 2.74
CA SER A 147 13.10 4.70 2.73
C SER A 147 12.85 5.30 1.34
N ALA A 148 12.50 6.59 1.30
CA ALA A 148 12.34 7.34 0.07
C ALA A 148 13.56 7.18 -0.86
N GLY A 149 14.77 7.32 -0.32
CA GLY A 149 16.02 7.16 -1.08
C GLY A 149 16.18 5.77 -1.68
N LYS A 150 15.87 4.72 -0.91
CA LYS A 150 15.92 3.34 -1.41
C LYS A 150 14.86 3.07 -2.47
N LEU A 151 13.64 3.58 -2.31
CA LEU A 151 12.58 3.43 -3.30
C LEU A 151 12.95 4.13 -4.61
N LEU A 152 13.50 5.35 -4.55
CA LEU A 152 13.97 6.07 -5.72
C LEU A 152 15.12 5.35 -6.43
N ALA A 153 16.08 4.79 -5.68
CA ALA A 153 17.16 3.99 -6.24
C ALA A 153 16.64 2.73 -6.97
N ILE A 154 15.60 2.08 -6.43
CA ILE A 154 14.95 0.93 -7.10
C ILE A 154 14.27 1.37 -8.40
N TYR A 155 13.54 2.49 -8.41
CA TYR A 155 12.92 3.01 -9.64
C TYR A 155 13.95 3.31 -10.73
N ASP A 156 15.13 3.81 -10.35
CA ASP A 156 16.21 4.20 -11.26
C ASP A 156 17.00 2.99 -11.79
N ARG A 157 17.38 2.06 -10.92
CA ARG A 157 18.40 1.03 -11.22
C ARG A 157 17.88 -0.39 -11.29
N GLU A 158 16.82 -0.70 -10.55
CA GLU A 158 16.30 -2.06 -10.39
C GLU A 158 14.76 -2.11 -10.54
N PRO A 159 14.16 -1.48 -11.57
CA PRO A 159 12.70 -1.35 -11.67
C PRO A 159 12.01 -2.71 -11.82
N GLU A 160 12.71 -3.76 -12.26
CA GLU A 160 12.23 -5.15 -12.28
C GLU A 160 11.94 -5.73 -10.91
N ARG A 161 12.43 -5.15 -9.81
CA ARG A 161 12.02 -5.54 -8.45
C ARG A 161 10.62 -5.06 -8.09
N LEU A 162 10.11 -4.08 -8.81
CA LEU A 162 8.76 -3.57 -8.63
C LEU A 162 7.78 -4.41 -9.45
N TRP A 163 6.66 -4.80 -8.83
CA TRP A 163 5.59 -5.43 -9.57
C TRP A 163 5.10 -4.50 -10.67
N LYS A 164 4.68 -5.05 -11.81
CA LYS A 164 4.29 -4.26 -13.00
C LYS A 164 3.32 -3.11 -12.69
N ARG A 165 2.45 -3.24 -11.67
CA ARG A 165 1.54 -2.17 -11.27
C ARG A 165 2.25 -0.96 -10.69
N VAL A 166 3.28 -1.20 -9.88
CA VAL A 166 4.10 -0.20 -9.20
C VAL A 166 5.13 0.40 -10.18
N ARG A 167 5.75 -0.45 -11.02
CA ARG A 167 6.68 -0.01 -12.07
C ARG A 167 6.05 0.90 -13.12
N GLN A 168 4.75 0.73 -13.38
CA GLN A 168 4.00 1.47 -14.40
C GLN A 168 3.35 2.76 -13.88
N LEU A 169 3.63 3.16 -12.64
CA LEU A 169 3.12 4.40 -12.06
C LEU A 169 3.89 5.59 -12.64
N SER A 170 3.27 6.33 -13.55
CA SER A 170 3.94 7.41 -14.30
C SER A 170 4.37 8.61 -13.45
N ARG A 171 3.74 8.83 -12.29
CA ARG A 171 4.05 9.93 -11.36
C ARG A 171 4.76 9.47 -10.09
N ALA A 172 5.08 8.18 -9.93
CA ALA A 172 5.60 7.68 -8.65
C ALA A 172 6.91 8.36 -8.23
N VAL A 173 7.88 8.49 -9.15
CA VAL A 173 9.17 9.13 -8.84
C VAL A 173 9.00 10.60 -8.43
N SER A 174 8.14 11.37 -9.12
CA SER A 174 7.90 12.77 -8.77
C SER A 174 7.20 12.91 -7.42
N ILE A 175 6.19 12.09 -7.14
CA ILE A 175 5.46 12.12 -5.86
C ILE A 175 6.38 11.71 -4.71
N VAL A 176 7.20 10.66 -4.88
CA VAL A 176 8.14 10.23 -3.83
C VAL A 176 9.18 11.31 -3.53
N ARG A 177 9.67 12.04 -4.55
CA ARG A 177 10.58 13.19 -4.34
C ARG A 177 9.90 14.35 -3.62
N GLU A 178 8.65 14.64 -3.96
CA GLU A 178 7.87 15.69 -3.30
C GLU A 178 7.65 15.36 -1.83
N ILE A 179 7.23 14.14 -1.51
CA ILE A 179 7.10 13.65 -0.14
C ILE A 179 8.46 13.72 0.57
N GLN A 180 9.53 13.26 -0.07
CA GLN A 180 10.88 13.27 0.51
C GLN A 180 11.35 14.70 0.89
N ALA A 181 11.02 15.70 0.08
CA ALA A 181 11.35 17.09 0.33
C ALA A 181 10.43 17.78 1.35
N GLY A 182 9.25 17.19 1.60
CA GLY A 182 8.28 17.67 2.57
C GLY A 182 8.74 17.50 4.02
N SER A 183 8.29 18.41 4.89
CA SER A 183 8.47 18.27 6.34
C SER A 183 7.51 17.22 6.92
N PRO A 184 7.90 16.51 8.00
CA PRO A 184 7.04 15.57 8.71
C PRO A 184 5.76 16.20 9.26
#